data_AF-A0A6N9BAR2-F1
#
_entry.id   AF-A0A6N9BAR2-F1
#
_cell.length_a   1.000
_cell.length_b   1.000
_cell.length_c   1.000
_cell.angle_alpha   90.00
_cell.angle_beta   90.00
_cell.angle_gamma   90.00
#
_symmetry.space_group_name_H-M   'P 1'
#
loop_
_entity.id
_entity.type
_entity.pdbx_description
1 polymer ?
#
loop_
_entity_poly.entity_id
_entity_poly.type
_entity_poly.pdbx_seq_one_letter_code
_entity_poly.pdbx_strand_id
1 'polypeptide(L)'
;MPLSLPAPRRRRIHSRQVRCEGFLREDGLWDLEAELVDTKTYAFENYWRGRVEPGVPVHRMRVRLTLDDRLTILAAEAETLESPYAVCADAAANFSRLAGLRIGPGWMRRVKERYGRTAG
;
A
#
# COMPACT_ATOMS: atom_id res chain seq x y z
N MET A 1 -4.33 14.62 -24.18
CA MET A 1 -5.79 14.86 -24.35
C MET A 1 -6.44 14.90 -22.97
N PRO A 2 -7.35 15.83 -22.69
CA PRO A 2 -8.08 15.85 -21.42
C PRO A 2 -9.03 14.64 -21.33
N LEU A 3 -9.40 14.29 -20.10
CA LEU A 3 -10.46 13.31 -19.87
C LEU A 3 -11.79 13.83 -20.43
N SER A 4 -12.66 12.92 -20.86
CA SER A 4 -14.03 13.24 -21.22
C SER A 4 -14.82 13.76 -20.02
N LEU A 5 -15.94 14.44 -20.29
CA LEU A 5 -16.83 14.89 -19.23
C LEU A 5 -17.35 13.70 -18.41
N PRO A 6 -17.37 13.81 -17.07
CA PRO A 6 -17.90 12.74 -16.23
C PRO A 6 -19.41 12.63 -16.37
N ALA A 7 -19.96 11.46 -15.99
CA ALA A 7 -21.40 11.25 -15.91
C ALA A 7 -22.07 12.31 -14.99
N PRO A 8 -23.25 12.83 -15.38
CA PRO A 8 -23.99 13.79 -14.55
C PRO A 8 -24.44 13.15 -13.24
N ARG A 9 -24.57 13.97 -12.18
CA ARG A 9 -25.13 13.58 -10.86
C ARG A 9 -24.42 12.41 -10.16
N ARG A 10 -23.09 12.34 -10.23
CA ARG A 10 -22.29 11.40 -9.44
C ARG A 10 -22.00 11.91 -8.03
N ARG A 11 -21.80 11.00 -7.07
CA ARG A 11 -21.32 11.30 -5.72
C ARG A 11 -20.06 10.50 -5.40
N ARG A 12 -19.13 11.09 -4.63
CA ARG A 12 -17.95 10.37 -4.13
C ARG A 12 -18.40 9.40 -3.05
N ILE A 13 -18.08 8.11 -3.21
CA ILE A 13 -18.36 7.06 -2.20
C ILE A 13 -17.11 6.54 -1.50
N HIS A 14 -15.95 6.68 -2.14
CA HIS A 14 -14.67 6.15 -1.70
C HIS A 14 -13.53 7.06 -2.16
N SER A 15 -12.46 7.13 -1.40
CA SER A 15 -11.21 7.78 -1.76
C SER A 15 -10.06 6.88 -1.35
N ARG A 16 -9.15 6.62 -2.30
CA ARG A 16 -7.85 6.03 -2.06
C ARG A 16 -6.80 7.07 -2.39
N GLN A 17 -5.91 7.34 -1.45
CA GLN A 17 -4.75 8.21 -1.63
C GLN A 17 -3.51 7.38 -1.42
N VAL A 18 -2.55 7.49 -2.35
CA VAL A 18 -1.23 6.87 -2.23
C VAL A 18 -0.22 7.99 -2.40
N ARG A 19 0.55 8.25 -1.36
CA ARG A 19 1.65 9.21 -1.37
C ARG A 19 2.94 8.40 -1.35
N CYS A 20 3.86 8.70 -2.28
CA CYS A 20 5.18 8.09 -2.32
C CYS A 20 6.22 9.21 -2.35
N GLU A 21 7.26 9.08 -1.53
CA GLU A 21 8.37 10.02 -1.43
C GLU A 21 9.67 9.25 -1.56
N GLY A 22 10.59 9.79 -2.36
CA GLY A 22 11.91 9.22 -2.60
C GLY A 22 12.98 10.07 -1.95
N PHE A 23 13.90 9.43 -1.24
CA PHE A 23 14.98 10.07 -0.50
C PHE A 23 16.31 9.45 -0.94
N LEU A 24 17.21 10.26 -1.48
CA LEU A 24 18.59 9.85 -1.72
C LEU A 24 19.36 9.89 -0.39
N ARG A 25 20.01 8.79 -0.04
CA ARG A 25 20.85 8.66 1.15
C ARG A 25 22.28 9.06 0.84
N GLU A 26 23.02 9.41 1.88
CA GLU A 26 24.45 9.76 1.77
C GLU A 26 25.33 8.59 1.30
N ASP A 27 24.88 7.34 1.52
CA ASP A 27 25.56 6.12 1.06
C ASP A 27 25.26 5.75 -0.40
N GLY A 28 24.52 6.60 -1.13
CA GLY A 28 24.15 6.39 -2.53
C GLY A 28 22.96 5.44 -2.74
N LEU A 29 22.34 4.94 -1.66
CA LEU A 29 21.08 4.21 -1.75
C LEU A 29 19.88 5.17 -1.76
N TRP A 30 18.70 4.65 -2.09
CA TRP A 30 17.46 5.42 -2.10
C TRP A 30 16.42 4.77 -1.21
N ASP A 31 15.77 5.54 -0.34
CA ASP A 31 14.58 5.09 0.37
C ASP A 31 13.33 5.59 -0.36
N LEU A 32 12.39 4.68 -0.62
CA LEU A 32 11.04 4.99 -1.06
C LEU A 32 10.09 4.75 0.10
N GLU A 33 9.51 5.82 0.62
CA GLU A 33 8.48 5.77 1.64
C GLU A 33 7.12 5.99 1.00
N ALA A 34 6.14 5.13 1.30
CA ALA A 34 4.80 5.32 0.80
C ALA A 34 3.73 5.09 1.88
N GLU A 35 2.70 5.94 1.85
CA GLU A 35 1.49 5.81 2.68
C GLU A 35 0.27 5.63 1.78
N LEU A 36 -0.55 4.62 2.08
CA LEU A 36 -1.86 4.40 1.48
C LEU A 36 -2.93 4.70 2.51
N VAL A 37 -3.89 5.56 2.16
CA VAL A 37 -5.08 5.86 2.98
C VAL A 37 -6.35 5.68 2.16
N ASP A 38 -7.23 4.80 2.64
CA ASP A 38 -8.55 4.58 2.07
C ASP A 38 -9.63 5.11 3.01
N THR A 39 -10.58 5.90 2.50
CA THR A 39 -11.76 6.35 3.26
C THR A 39 -13.04 6.14 2.47
N LYS A 40 -14.18 6.11 3.16
CA LYS A 40 -15.51 6.09 2.55
C LYS A 40 -16.33 7.27 3.05
N THR A 41 -17.30 7.70 2.26
CA THR A 41 -18.20 8.84 2.62
C THR A 41 -19.51 8.37 3.27
N TYR A 42 -19.63 7.08 3.57
CA TYR A 42 -20.80 6.47 4.18
C TYR A 42 -20.36 5.45 5.22
N ALA A 43 -21.20 5.27 6.26
CA ALA A 43 -20.97 4.26 7.27
C ALA A 43 -21.20 2.86 6.70
N PHE A 44 -20.43 1.88 7.16
CA PHE A 44 -20.64 0.48 6.79
C PHE A 44 -20.27 -0.46 7.93
N GLU A 45 -20.94 -1.61 7.98
CA GLU A 45 -20.62 -2.66 8.92
C GLU A 45 -19.37 -3.42 8.46
N ASN A 46 -18.40 -3.59 9.36
CA ASN A 46 -17.23 -4.40 9.16
C ASN A 46 -17.21 -5.51 10.22
N TYR A 47 -17.01 -6.75 9.78
CA TYR A 47 -17.07 -7.92 10.67
C TYR A 47 -16.08 -7.87 11.84
N TRP A 48 -14.91 -7.27 11.64
CA TRP A 48 -13.85 -7.20 12.64
C TRP A 48 -13.94 -5.95 13.52
N ARG A 49 -14.24 -4.79 12.93
CA ARG A 49 -14.22 -3.48 13.60
C ARG A 49 -15.60 -2.99 14.07
N GLY A 50 -16.66 -3.72 13.73
CA GLY A 50 -18.03 -3.22 13.83
C GLY A 50 -18.26 -2.10 12.82
N ARG A 51 -19.12 -1.15 13.17
CA ARG A 51 -19.50 -0.05 12.28
C ARG A 51 -18.35 0.94 12.07
N VAL A 52 -17.96 1.14 10.82
CA VAL A 52 -16.95 2.13 10.42
C VAL A 52 -17.65 3.39 9.93
N GLU A 53 -17.39 4.52 10.58
CA GLU A 53 -18.02 5.81 10.26
C GLU A 53 -17.39 6.50 9.03
N PRO A 54 -18.11 7.40 8.35
CA PRO A 54 -17.59 8.17 7.23
C PRO A 54 -16.29 8.90 7.57
N GLY A 55 -15.33 8.88 6.66
CA GLY A 55 -14.03 9.54 6.81
C GLY A 55 -13.01 8.78 7.66
N VAL A 56 -13.42 7.75 8.42
CA VAL A 56 -12.48 6.88 9.14
C VAL A 56 -11.69 6.03 8.13
N PRO A 57 -10.35 5.93 8.28
CA PRO A 57 -9.55 5.07 7.40
C PRO A 57 -9.99 3.61 7.44
N VAL A 58 -10.36 3.10 6.28
CA VAL A 58 -10.57 1.67 6.04
C VAL A 58 -9.22 0.96 6.00
N HIS A 59 -8.27 1.54 5.26
CA HIS A 59 -6.86 1.14 5.26
C HIS A 59 -6.01 2.37 5.57
N ARG A 60 -5.02 2.20 6.43
CA ARG A 60 -3.88 3.10 6.58
C ARG A 60 -2.63 2.25 6.69
N MET A 61 -1.83 2.24 5.64
CA MET A 61 -0.64 1.39 5.55
C MET A 61 0.56 2.22 5.14
N ARG A 62 1.73 1.86 5.66
CA ARG A 62 3.01 2.46 5.31
C ARG A 62 3.96 1.39 4.83
N VAL A 63 4.81 1.75 3.88
CA VAL A 63 5.92 0.91 3.42
C VAL A 63 7.17 1.75 3.27
N ARG A 64 8.34 1.18 3.57
CA ARG A 64 9.63 1.73 3.18
C ARG A 64 10.42 0.66 2.43
N LEU A 65 10.98 1.03 1.29
CA LEU A 65 11.91 0.21 0.52
C LEU A 65 13.24 0.94 0.41
N THR A 66 14.34 0.26 0.72
CA THR A 66 15.69 0.73 0.40
C THR A 66 16.13 0.11 -0.92
N LEU A 67 16.58 0.91 -1.86
CA LEU A 67 16.91 0.53 -3.23
C LEU A 67 18.35 0.91 -3.61
N ASP A 68 18.96 0.11 -4.47
CA ASP A 68 20.15 0.51 -5.23
C ASP A 68 19.76 1.23 -6.55
N ASP A 69 20.76 1.77 -7.26
CA ASP A 69 20.57 2.44 -8.56
C ASP A 69 20.03 1.51 -9.68
N ARG A 70 20.00 0.19 -9.44
CA ARG A 70 19.42 -0.79 -10.36
C ARG A 70 17.97 -1.11 -10.00
N LEU A 71 17.39 -0.42 -9.02
CA LEU A 71 16.06 -0.67 -8.45
C LEU A 71 15.94 -2.07 -7.82
N THR A 72 17.04 -2.60 -7.29
CA THR A 72 17.04 -3.80 -6.45
C THR A 72 16.67 -3.40 -5.04
N ILE A 73 15.68 -4.08 -4.47
CA ILE A 73 15.27 -3.90 -3.08
C ILE A 73 16.33 -4.52 -2.19
N LEU A 74 16.99 -3.70 -1.37
CA LEU A 74 17.97 -4.14 -0.38
C LEU A 74 17.32 -4.39 0.98
N ALA A 75 16.35 -3.55 1.35
CA ALA A 75 15.55 -3.70 2.56
C ALA A 75 14.09 -3.31 2.28
N ALA A 76 13.17 -3.90 3.03
CA ALA A 76 11.75 -3.63 2.91
C ALA A 76 11.07 -3.81 4.26
N GLU A 77 10.30 -2.81 4.65
CA GLU A 77 9.46 -2.84 5.85
C GLU A 77 8.07 -2.28 5.53
N ALA A 78 7.10 -2.69 6.32
CA ALA A 78 5.74 -2.20 6.22
C ALA A 78 5.09 -2.14 7.60
N GLU A 79 4.09 -1.30 7.71
CA GLU A 79 3.25 -1.15 8.90
C GLU A 79 1.80 -0.98 8.44
N THR A 80 0.88 -1.62 9.16
CA THR A 80 -0.55 -1.39 8.99
C THR A 80 -1.09 -0.73 10.24
N LEU A 81 -1.45 0.55 10.12
CA LEU A 81 -1.98 1.37 11.20
C LEU A 81 -3.50 1.16 11.36
N GLU A 82 -4.19 1.02 10.23
CA GLU A 82 -5.63 0.75 10.18
C GLU A 82 -5.91 -0.30 9.10
N SER A 83 -6.68 -1.33 9.43
CA SER A 83 -7.12 -2.34 8.47
C SER A 83 -8.57 -2.73 8.67
N PRO A 84 -9.26 -3.24 7.65
CA PRO A 84 -10.61 -3.76 7.80
C PRO A 84 -10.62 -5.23 8.28
N TYR A 85 -9.48 -5.91 8.35
CA TYR A 85 -9.38 -7.32 8.71
C TYR A 85 -8.18 -7.57 9.63
N ALA A 86 -8.30 -8.56 10.52
CA ALA A 86 -7.24 -8.96 11.45
C ALA A 86 -5.98 -9.48 10.74
N VAL A 87 -6.14 -10.21 9.62
CA VAL A 87 -5.05 -10.80 8.82
C VAL A 87 -4.09 -9.74 8.22
N CYS A 88 -4.50 -8.47 8.17
CA CYS A 88 -3.68 -7.41 7.60
C CYS A 88 -2.45 -7.05 8.47
N ALA A 89 -2.42 -7.42 9.75
CA ALA A 89 -1.23 -7.23 10.58
C ALA A 89 -0.08 -8.17 10.13
N ASP A 90 -0.38 -9.42 9.80
CA ASP A 90 0.61 -10.43 9.36
C ASP A 90 1.25 -10.08 8.01
N ALA A 91 0.52 -9.33 7.19
CA ALA A 91 0.97 -8.82 5.92
C ALA A 91 2.22 -7.92 6.06
N ALA A 92 2.26 -7.07 7.08
CA ALA A 92 3.39 -6.19 7.35
C ALA A 92 4.68 -6.97 7.68
N ALA A 93 4.56 -8.06 8.47
CA ALA A 93 5.70 -8.87 8.89
C ALA A 93 6.44 -9.57 7.74
N ASN A 94 5.76 -9.80 6.61
CA ASN A 94 6.33 -10.52 5.47
C ASN A 94 6.98 -9.61 4.41
N PHE A 95 6.92 -8.28 4.58
CA PHE A 95 7.44 -7.32 3.60
C PHE A 95 8.96 -7.43 3.40
N SER A 96 9.70 -7.83 4.43
CA SER A 96 11.14 -8.07 4.37
C SER A 96 11.54 -9.12 3.32
N ARG A 97 10.64 -10.06 2.97
CA ARG A 97 10.86 -11.08 1.93
C ARG A 97 11.02 -10.50 0.53
N LEU A 98 10.69 -9.23 0.34
CA LEU A 98 10.87 -8.53 -0.94
C LEU A 98 12.35 -8.16 -1.21
N ALA A 99 13.22 -8.20 -0.19
CA ALA A 99 14.66 -8.00 -0.37
C ALA A 99 15.25 -8.96 -1.43
N GLY A 100 16.10 -8.43 -2.29
CA GLY A 100 16.66 -9.09 -3.47
C GLY A 100 15.75 -9.10 -4.71
N LEU A 101 14.51 -8.61 -4.63
CA LEU A 101 13.70 -8.40 -5.84
C LEU A 101 14.11 -7.11 -6.54
N ARG A 102 14.15 -7.16 -7.87
CA ARG A 102 14.28 -5.96 -8.70
C ARG A 102 12.92 -5.46 -9.16
N ILE A 103 12.66 -4.16 -9.00
CA ILE A 103 11.50 -3.46 -9.53
C ILE A 103 11.68 -3.32 -11.04
N GLY A 104 10.70 -3.79 -11.81
CA GLY A 104 10.78 -3.85 -13.27
C GLY A 104 9.82 -4.89 -13.86
N PRO A 105 10.05 -5.36 -15.10
CA PRO A 105 9.18 -6.35 -15.74
C PRO A 105 8.98 -7.60 -14.88
N GLY A 106 7.71 -8.00 -14.73
CA GLY A 106 7.31 -9.17 -13.97
C GLY A 106 7.46 -9.05 -12.44
N TRP A 107 7.83 -7.89 -11.90
CA TRP A 107 8.07 -7.74 -10.46
C TRP A 107 6.81 -8.04 -9.64
N MET A 108 5.63 -7.53 -10.04
CA MET A 108 4.37 -7.80 -9.34
C MET A 108 4.05 -9.29 -9.23
N ARG A 109 4.44 -10.10 -10.22
CA ARG A 109 4.31 -11.56 -10.15
C ARG A 109 5.22 -12.14 -9.08
N ARG A 110 6.50 -11.74 -9.06
CA ARG A 110 7.47 -12.17 -8.05
C ARG A 110 7.10 -11.72 -6.64
N VAL A 111 6.55 -10.51 -6.48
CA VAL A 111 5.97 -10.03 -5.22
C VAL A 111 4.88 -10.99 -4.78
N LYS A 112 3.90 -11.28 -5.63
CA LYS A 112 2.83 -12.24 -5.31
C LYS A 112 3.36 -13.64 -4.98
N GLU A 113 4.41 -14.11 -5.64
CA GLU A 113 5.03 -15.42 -5.33
C GLU A 113 5.71 -15.44 -3.95
N ARG A 114 6.33 -14.34 -3.52
CA ARG A 114 7.01 -14.24 -2.22
C ARG A 114 6.10 -13.85 -1.06
N TYR A 115 5.14 -12.98 -1.35
CA TYR A 115 4.20 -12.38 -0.41
C TYR A 115 2.87 -13.14 -0.34
N GLY A 116 2.32 -13.55 -1.48
CA GLY A 116 1.03 -14.23 -1.59
C GLY A 116 1.03 -15.71 -1.19
N ARG A 117 2.15 -16.25 -0.69
CA ARG A 117 2.21 -17.60 -0.09
C ARG A 117 1.83 -17.64 1.40
N THR A 118 1.49 -16.50 2.01
CA THR A 118 0.80 -16.52 3.31
C THR A 118 -0.69 -16.71 3.07
N ALA A 119 -1.18 -17.86 3.52
CA ALA A 119 -2.51 -18.41 3.33
C ALA A 119 -3.65 -17.39 3.49
N GLY A 120 -4.49 -17.33 2.46
CA GLY A 120 -5.93 -17.15 2.60
C GLY A 120 -6.60 -18.47 2.25
#